data_AF-A0A7V1RCL5-F1
#
_entry.id   AF-A0A7V1RCL5-F1
#
_cell.length_a   1.000
_cell.length_b   1.000
_cell.length_c   1.000
_cell.angle_alpha   90.00
_cell.angle_beta   90.00
_cell.angle_gamma   90.00
#
_symmetry.space_group_name_H-M   'P 1'
#
loop_
_entity.id
_entity.type
_entity.pdbx_description
1 polymer ?
#
loop_
_entity_poly.entity_id
_entity_poly.type
_entity_poly.pdbx_seq_one_letter_code
_entity_poly.pdbx_strand_id
1 'polypeptide(L)'
;MRHRSAVPLLATLGFSTLAGLASVPARAAIGWVGTTFPLRRGVSEFSDLISPYPRLGKPVCFQMGTALSARLITSDTSVTRWKITDAKLTRRATGEVLWQVSNPGTAGTVTRATLWPLPALPSWIDHCTLTIKHLTRRRDGTTQWHAAQSSEVFLVLDAPKPPQSPAWTPVLRHACSWAAGATTAEEAAVRLTEGLYARGTYNGGYWAYTSSSSDSGETFHLRDFLLDRRNLPSRFPYGQCNDFADFLVCLHTAVGGFNIYAQRSNSYWSPGFYFNTLDPAGSLGPTTGGWNYHQFGIVGTAVWDSAAAIVGYGLPQGWERDTTYKPRLVNRYFSGGAWTPTPASGFLPRVTTDPGPY
;
A
#
# COMPACT_ATOMS: atom_id res chain seq x y z
N MET A 1 -51.29 -2.30 45.32
CA MET A 1 -50.93 -3.72 45.51
C MET A 1 -49.44 -3.89 45.30
N ARG A 2 -48.74 -4.35 46.33
CA ARG A 2 -47.29 -4.54 46.35
C ARG A 2 -46.97 -5.91 45.74
N HIS A 3 -46.06 -5.97 44.77
CA HIS A 3 -45.34 -7.21 44.48
C HIS A 3 -43.83 -6.94 44.57
N ARG A 4 -43.25 -7.49 45.64
CA ARG A 4 -41.82 -7.74 45.80
C ARG A 4 -41.51 -9.01 45.00
N SER A 5 -40.45 -8.99 44.20
CA SER A 5 -39.77 -10.20 43.73
C SER A 5 -38.27 -10.05 43.92
N ALA A 6 -37.69 -11.16 44.33
CA ALA A 6 -36.45 -11.28 45.06
C ALA A 6 -35.19 -11.18 44.19
N VAL A 7 -34.13 -10.71 44.86
CA VAL A 7 -32.72 -10.74 44.44
C VAL A 7 -32.19 -12.17 44.54
N PRO A 8 -31.46 -12.70 43.54
CA PRO A 8 -30.58 -13.85 43.75
C PRO A 8 -29.17 -13.41 44.14
N LEU A 9 -28.66 -14.05 45.20
CA LEU A 9 -27.29 -13.99 45.71
C LEU A 9 -26.24 -14.23 44.60
N LEU A 10 -25.29 -13.30 44.47
CA LEU A 10 -24.01 -13.54 43.80
C LEU A 10 -23.10 -14.35 44.74
N ALA A 11 -22.76 -15.57 44.33
CA ALA A 11 -21.70 -16.36 44.93
C ALA A 11 -20.34 -15.87 44.42
N THR A 12 -19.51 -15.35 45.33
CA THR A 12 -18.14 -14.90 45.10
C THR A 12 -17.21 -16.10 44.96
N LEU A 13 -16.88 -16.50 43.73
CA LEU A 13 -15.80 -17.46 43.47
C LEU A 13 -14.46 -16.72 43.46
N GLY A 14 -13.71 -16.83 44.55
CA GLY A 14 -12.33 -16.38 44.64
C GLY A 14 -11.41 -17.30 43.84
N PHE A 15 -11.06 -16.89 42.61
CA PHE A 15 -9.97 -17.48 41.85
C PHE A 15 -8.67 -16.70 42.11
N SER A 16 -7.87 -17.17 43.06
CA SER A 16 -6.47 -16.76 43.22
C SER A 16 -5.58 -17.57 42.28
N THR A 17 -5.63 -17.25 40.98
CA THR A 17 -4.60 -17.71 40.04
C THR A 17 -3.43 -16.72 40.02
N LEU A 18 -2.54 -16.85 40.99
CA LEU A 18 -1.17 -16.36 40.86
C LEU A 18 -0.44 -17.26 39.85
N ALA A 19 -0.78 -17.09 38.57
CA ALA A 19 0.04 -17.60 37.49
C ALA A 19 1.36 -16.83 37.54
N GLY A 20 2.43 -17.52 37.94
CA GLY A 20 3.78 -17.03 37.78
C GLY A 20 3.99 -16.67 36.32
N LEU A 21 3.93 -15.38 36.00
CA LEU A 21 4.45 -14.82 34.76
C LEU A 21 5.96 -15.07 34.82
N ALA A 22 6.38 -16.27 34.40
CA ALA A 22 7.75 -16.53 34.02
C ALA A 22 8.10 -15.40 33.05
N SER A 23 8.98 -14.52 33.48
CA SER A 23 9.39 -13.36 32.71
C SER A 23 9.90 -13.90 31.39
N VAL A 24 9.12 -13.69 30.32
CA VAL A 24 9.54 -14.06 28.97
C VAL A 24 10.89 -13.37 28.79
N PRO A 25 12.00 -14.13 28.64
CA PRO A 25 13.32 -13.55 28.67
C PRO A 25 13.36 -12.45 27.62
N ALA A 26 13.81 -11.27 28.05
CA ALA A 26 13.88 -10.07 27.23
C ALA A 26 14.54 -10.41 25.88
N ARG A 27 13.72 -10.56 24.83
CA ARG A 27 14.21 -10.99 23.53
C ARG A 27 14.99 -9.84 22.91
N ALA A 28 16.26 -10.09 22.61
CA ALA A 28 17.02 -9.23 21.72
C ALA A 28 16.34 -9.20 20.34
N ALA A 29 16.15 -8.01 19.82
CA ALA A 29 15.58 -7.75 18.50
C ALA A 29 16.51 -6.85 17.70
N ILE A 30 16.36 -6.86 16.38
CA ILE A 30 17.06 -5.93 15.50
C ILE A 30 16.11 -4.80 15.12
N GLY A 31 16.56 -3.56 15.27
CA GLY A 31 15.93 -2.38 14.73
C GLY A 31 16.71 -1.84 13.54
N TRP A 32 16.06 -0.98 12.76
CA TRP A 32 16.65 -0.38 11.57
C TRP A 32 16.96 1.10 11.77
N VAL A 33 18.02 1.57 11.11
CA VAL A 33 18.40 2.97 10.98
C VAL A 33 18.54 3.27 9.49
N GLY A 34 17.86 4.32 9.04
CA GLY A 34 17.75 4.75 7.65
C GLY A 34 16.54 5.67 7.47
N THR A 35 16.29 6.15 6.26
CA THR A 35 15.08 6.91 5.92
C THR A 35 13.89 5.96 5.80
N THR A 36 13.09 5.88 6.87
CA THR A 36 11.94 4.97 6.96
C THR A 36 10.64 5.74 7.10
N PHE A 37 9.56 5.16 6.56
CA PHE A 37 8.23 5.72 6.64
C PHE A 37 7.30 4.86 7.50
N PRO A 38 6.41 5.47 8.31
CA PRO A 38 5.41 4.72 9.06
C PRO A 38 4.47 3.96 8.13
N LEU A 39 3.86 2.89 8.64
CA LEU A 39 2.97 2.01 7.88
C LEU A 39 1.68 1.72 8.64
N ARG A 40 0.62 1.38 7.90
CA ARG A 40 -0.65 0.87 8.42
C ARG A 40 -0.88 -0.57 7.97
N ARG A 41 -1.54 -1.37 8.81
CA ARG A 41 -1.93 -2.75 8.45
C ARG A 41 -3.09 -2.82 7.45
N GLY A 42 -4.04 -1.89 7.50
CA GLY A 42 -5.26 -1.90 6.69
C GLY A 42 -6.39 -2.81 7.23
N VAL A 43 -6.40 -3.07 8.54
CA VAL A 43 -7.42 -3.81 9.29
C VAL A 43 -8.49 -2.88 9.91
N SER A 44 -8.14 -1.66 10.34
CA SER A 44 -9.01 -0.69 11.02
C SER A 44 -8.52 0.76 10.90
N GLU A 45 -9.40 1.76 10.98
CA GLU A 45 -8.97 3.17 10.89
C GLU A 45 -8.09 3.63 12.07
N PHE A 46 -8.33 3.09 13.28
CA PHE A 46 -7.82 3.66 14.54
C PHE A 46 -6.68 2.87 15.21
N SER A 47 -6.48 1.59 14.88
CA SER A 47 -5.53 0.72 15.60
C SER A 47 -4.43 0.10 14.73
N ASP A 48 -4.23 0.68 13.54
CA ASP A 48 -3.51 0.03 12.46
C ASP A 48 -2.06 0.44 12.28
N LEU A 49 -1.61 1.46 13.00
CA LEU A 49 -0.25 1.94 12.90
C LEU A 49 0.73 0.82 13.30
N ILE A 50 1.58 0.44 12.35
CA ILE A 50 2.75 -0.38 12.64
C ILE A 50 3.72 0.52 13.38
N SER A 51 4.25 0.02 14.50
CA SER A 51 5.14 0.77 15.39
C SER A 51 6.16 1.60 14.60
N PRO A 52 6.34 2.89 14.93
CA PRO A 52 7.25 3.79 14.21
C PRO A 52 8.72 3.40 14.40
N TYR A 53 9.01 2.45 15.30
CA TYR A 53 10.33 1.86 15.43
C TYR A 53 10.38 0.63 14.53
N PRO A 54 10.98 0.73 13.32
CA PRO A 54 11.04 -0.38 12.40
C PRO A 54 11.94 -1.46 13.03
N ARG A 55 11.34 -2.64 13.25
CA ARG A 55 11.98 -3.80 13.88
C ARG A 55 11.85 -5.02 12.98
N LEU A 56 12.85 -5.89 13.03
CA LEU A 56 12.85 -7.18 12.35
C LEU A 56 11.62 -8.00 12.76
N GLY A 57 11.02 -8.70 11.79
CA GLY A 57 9.75 -9.42 11.98
C GLY A 57 8.50 -8.57 11.77
N LYS A 58 8.64 -7.28 11.48
CA LYS A 58 7.54 -6.39 11.06
C LYS A 58 7.77 -5.85 9.64
N PRO A 59 6.71 -5.54 8.88
CA PRO A 59 6.84 -4.82 7.63
C PRO A 59 7.48 -3.45 7.85
N VAL A 60 8.34 -3.04 6.91
CA VAL A 60 9.08 -1.78 6.97
C VAL A 60 9.11 -1.14 5.58
N CYS A 61 9.04 0.19 5.54
CA CYS A 61 9.10 0.96 4.31
C CYS A 61 10.30 1.90 4.37
N PHE A 62 11.13 1.85 3.34
CA PHE A 62 12.32 2.68 3.19
C PHE A 62 12.23 3.49 1.92
N GLN A 63 12.82 4.67 1.94
CA GLN A 63 13.19 5.34 0.69
C GLN A 63 14.24 4.48 -0.03
N MET A 64 14.07 4.28 -1.34
CA MET A 64 15.07 3.61 -2.18
C MET A 64 16.42 4.31 -2.08
N GLY A 65 17.52 3.56 -2.23
CA GLY A 65 18.89 4.10 -2.09
C GLY A 65 19.32 4.39 -0.64
N THR A 66 18.47 4.17 0.36
CA THR A 66 18.80 4.40 1.77
C THR A 66 20.03 3.58 2.19
N ALA A 67 21.01 4.24 2.80
CA ALA A 67 22.08 3.59 3.54
C ALA A 67 21.48 2.87 4.77
N LEU A 68 21.58 1.54 4.80
CA LEU A 68 20.94 0.73 5.82
C LEU A 68 21.93 0.40 6.94
N SER A 69 21.48 0.57 8.18
CA SER A 69 22.19 0.06 9.35
C SER A 69 21.24 -0.65 10.29
N ALA A 70 21.74 -1.68 10.96
CA ALA A 70 21.02 -2.38 12.01
C ALA A 70 21.47 -1.90 13.39
N ARG A 71 20.54 -1.90 14.35
CA ARG A 71 20.83 -1.66 15.77
C ARG A 71 20.25 -2.79 16.62
N LEU A 72 20.95 -3.17 17.68
CA LEU A 72 20.40 -4.09 18.66
C LEU A 72 19.41 -3.37 19.57
N ILE A 73 18.21 -3.94 19.70
CA ILE A 73 17.18 -3.52 20.65
C ILE A 73 17.04 -4.65 21.67
N THR A 74 17.50 -4.41 22.88
CA THR A 74 17.34 -5.35 23.99
C THR A 74 17.21 -4.57 25.29
N SER A 75 16.38 -5.05 26.22
CA SER A 75 16.39 -4.57 27.61
C SER A 75 17.37 -5.32 28.49
N ASP A 76 17.95 -6.42 27.99
CA ASP A 76 18.93 -7.22 28.71
C ASP A 76 20.27 -6.48 28.80
N THR A 77 20.58 -5.96 29.98
CA THR A 77 21.81 -5.22 30.27
C THR A 77 23.05 -6.11 30.38
N SER A 78 22.87 -7.42 30.46
CA SER A 78 23.98 -8.37 30.42
C SER A 78 24.55 -8.55 29.02
N VAL A 79 23.79 -8.20 27.96
CA VAL A 79 24.28 -8.19 26.57
C VAL A 79 25.23 -7.02 26.37
N THR A 80 26.50 -7.32 26.11
CA THR A 80 27.58 -6.34 25.94
C THR A 80 27.97 -6.16 24.48
N ARG A 81 27.88 -7.24 23.68
CA ARG A 81 28.27 -7.25 22.27
C ARG A 81 27.28 -8.00 21.40
N TRP A 82 27.29 -7.72 20.11
CA TRP A 82 26.44 -8.40 19.14
C TRP A 82 27.05 -8.36 17.74
N LYS A 83 26.51 -9.17 16.83
CA LYS A 83 26.76 -9.03 15.40
C LYS A 83 25.66 -9.65 14.56
N ILE A 84 25.54 -9.18 13.32
CA ILE A 84 24.85 -9.89 12.25
C ILE A 84 25.79 -10.97 11.71
N THR A 85 25.28 -12.19 11.63
CA THR A 85 26.03 -13.36 11.13
C THR A 85 25.67 -13.71 9.70
N ASP A 86 24.45 -13.37 9.29
CA ASP A 86 23.93 -13.54 7.94
C ASP A 86 22.84 -12.49 7.72
N ALA A 87 22.89 -11.77 6.60
CA ALA A 87 21.86 -10.84 6.19
C ALA A 87 21.64 -10.97 4.69
N LYS A 88 20.37 -11.12 4.28
CA LYS A 88 20.01 -11.34 2.89
C LYS A 88 18.79 -10.54 2.51
N LEU A 89 18.90 -9.72 1.47
CA LEU A 89 17.77 -9.06 0.83
C LEU A 89 17.40 -9.80 -0.45
N THR A 90 16.12 -10.16 -0.58
CA THR A 90 15.62 -10.97 -1.69
C THR A 90 14.37 -10.32 -2.29
N ARG A 91 14.28 -10.21 -3.62
CA ARG A 91 13.06 -9.80 -4.31
C ARG A 91 11.96 -10.81 -4.03
N ARG A 92 10.79 -10.34 -3.61
CA ARG A 92 9.70 -11.23 -3.24
C ARG A 92 9.04 -11.89 -4.45
N ALA A 93 8.96 -11.19 -5.57
CA ALA A 93 8.32 -11.69 -6.79
C ALA A 93 9.11 -12.82 -7.44
N THR A 94 10.44 -12.72 -7.46
CA THR A 94 11.32 -13.63 -8.24
C THR A 94 12.20 -14.53 -7.37
N GLY A 95 12.39 -14.21 -6.08
CA GLY A 95 13.37 -14.90 -5.24
C GLY A 95 14.83 -14.50 -5.51
N GLU A 96 15.07 -13.51 -6.37
CA GLU A 96 16.41 -13.00 -6.68
C GLU A 96 17.07 -12.38 -5.44
N VAL A 97 18.31 -12.77 -5.16
CA VAL A 97 19.10 -12.19 -4.07
C VAL A 97 19.76 -10.90 -4.56
N LEU A 98 19.32 -9.76 -4.02
CA LEU A 98 19.84 -8.45 -4.39
C LEU A 98 21.20 -8.18 -3.74
N TRP A 99 21.36 -8.62 -2.49
CA TRP A 99 22.65 -8.67 -1.82
C TRP A 99 22.59 -9.66 -0.65
N GLN A 100 23.78 -10.15 -0.27
CA GLN A 100 23.95 -10.96 0.91
C GLN A 100 25.25 -10.60 1.62
N VAL A 101 25.21 -10.53 2.95
CA VAL A 101 26.37 -10.43 3.83
C VAL A 101 26.43 -11.69 4.67
N SER A 102 27.55 -12.42 4.60
CA SER A 102 27.80 -13.58 5.45
C SER A 102 29.04 -13.34 6.30
N ASN A 103 28.88 -13.37 7.62
CA ASN A 103 29.96 -13.22 8.59
C ASN A 103 29.82 -14.27 9.71
N PRO A 104 30.05 -15.56 9.39
CA PRO A 104 29.86 -16.65 10.34
C PRO A 104 30.85 -16.58 11.53
N GLY A 105 30.68 -17.46 12.52
CA GLY A 105 31.54 -17.54 13.70
C GLY A 105 31.31 -16.42 14.73
N THR A 106 32.27 -16.19 15.63
CA THR A 106 32.13 -15.27 16.78
C THR A 106 33.06 -14.04 16.74
N ALA A 107 34.03 -14.02 15.83
CA ALA A 107 34.90 -12.85 15.63
C ALA A 107 34.10 -11.64 15.08
N GLY A 108 34.59 -10.43 15.36
CA GLY A 108 34.03 -9.19 14.81
C GLY A 108 32.75 -8.68 15.48
N THR A 109 32.43 -9.10 16.72
CA THR A 109 31.28 -8.51 17.45
C THR A 109 31.51 -7.03 17.77
N VAL A 110 30.48 -6.22 17.61
CA VAL A 110 30.47 -4.80 17.97
C VAL A 110 29.83 -4.58 19.33
N THR A 111 30.02 -3.39 19.93
CA THR A 111 29.37 -3.06 21.19
C THR A 111 27.85 -2.93 21.01
N ARG A 112 27.08 -3.07 22.10
CA ARG A 112 25.62 -2.92 22.09
C ARG A 112 25.13 -1.61 21.45
N ALA A 113 25.86 -0.51 21.59
CA ALA A 113 25.48 0.80 21.05
C ALA A 113 25.92 1.02 19.60
N THR A 114 26.87 0.23 19.10
CA THR A 114 27.40 0.36 17.74
C THR A 114 26.39 -0.11 16.70
N LEU A 115 26.19 0.69 15.66
CA LEU A 115 25.40 0.31 14.49
C LEU A 115 26.17 -0.72 13.64
N TRP A 116 25.45 -1.71 13.12
CA TRP A 116 26.01 -2.67 12.16
C TRP A 116 25.69 -2.20 10.74
N PRO A 117 26.70 -1.80 9.94
CA PRO A 117 26.46 -1.35 8.57
C PRO A 117 25.99 -2.52 7.70
N LEU A 118 25.02 -2.26 6.83
CA LEU A 118 24.56 -3.17 5.79
C LEU A 118 24.75 -2.50 4.42
N PRO A 119 24.76 -3.27 3.32
CA PRO A 119 24.72 -2.71 1.98
C PRO A 119 23.54 -1.75 1.82
N ALA A 120 23.74 -0.70 1.03
CA ALA A 120 22.66 0.23 0.70
C ALA A 120 21.50 -0.52 0.02
N LEU A 121 20.29 -0.01 0.25
CA LEU A 121 19.11 -0.53 -0.44
C LEU A 121 19.16 -0.14 -1.92
N PRO A 122 18.59 -0.96 -2.82
CA PRO A 122 18.45 -0.62 -4.22
C PRO A 122 17.85 0.76 -4.44
N SER A 123 18.29 1.45 -5.49
CA SER A 123 17.83 2.79 -5.89
C SER A 123 16.64 2.74 -6.86
N TRP A 124 15.76 1.75 -6.69
CA TRP A 124 14.52 1.59 -7.44
C TRP A 124 13.41 1.07 -6.52
N ILE A 125 12.15 1.27 -6.92
CA ILE A 125 10.98 0.72 -6.23
C ILE A 125 11.04 -0.81 -6.27
N ASP A 126 10.84 -1.48 -5.14
CA ASP A 126 10.82 -2.95 -5.09
C ASP A 126 10.05 -3.45 -3.86
N HIS A 127 9.64 -4.71 -3.91
CA HIS A 127 9.02 -5.43 -2.82
C HIS A 127 9.91 -6.63 -2.43
N CYS A 128 10.58 -6.51 -1.30
CA CYS A 128 11.61 -7.45 -0.88
C CYS A 128 11.28 -8.16 0.44
N THR A 129 12.08 -9.17 0.74
CA THR A 129 12.19 -9.79 2.06
C THR A 129 13.61 -9.63 2.56
N LEU A 130 13.77 -9.11 3.78
CA LEU A 130 15.06 -9.01 4.47
C LEU A 130 15.12 -10.06 5.58
N THR A 131 16.02 -11.03 5.43
CA THR A 131 16.26 -12.09 6.42
C THR A 131 17.58 -11.86 7.14
N ILE A 132 17.56 -11.89 8.47
CA ILE A 132 18.74 -11.69 9.32
C ILE A 132 18.90 -12.86 10.29
N LYS A 133 20.14 -13.32 10.45
CA LYS A 133 20.62 -14.07 11.61
C LYS A 133 21.60 -13.20 12.37
N HIS A 134 21.55 -13.29 13.70
CA HIS A 134 22.45 -12.52 14.55
C HIS A 134 22.84 -13.33 15.79
N LEU A 135 23.91 -12.90 16.44
CA LEU A 135 24.29 -13.41 17.75
C LEU A 135 24.48 -12.25 18.73
N THR A 136 24.33 -12.56 20.01
CA THR A 136 24.62 -11.65 21.12
C THR A 136 25.62 -12.31 22.06
N ARG A 137 26.52 -11.52 22.64
CA ARG A 137 27.46 -11.96 23.66
C ARG A 137 27.18 -11.22 24.97
N ARG A 138 27.15 -11.98 26.05
CA ARG A 138 26.87 -11.50 27.40
C ARG A 138 28.17 -11.20 28.15
N ARG A 139 28.07 -10.49 29.29
CA ARG A 139 29.20 -10.09 30.13
C ARG A 139 29.99 -11.28 30.70
N ASP A 140 29.30 -12.39 30.98
CA ASP A 140 29.88 -13.67 31.40
C ASP A 140 30.64 -14.41 30.28
N GLY A 141 30.66 -13.84 29.06
CA GLY A 141 31.29 -14.43 27.89
C GLY A 141 30.37 -15.33 27.07
N THR A 142 29.18 -15.67 27.57
CA THR A 142 28.21 -16.55 26.92
C THR A 142 27.75 -15.98 25.59
N THR A 143 27.73 -16.82 24.56
CA THR A 143 27.23 -16.48 23.22
C THR A 143 25.86 -17.09 23.00
N GLN A 144 24.89 -16.27 22.59
CA GLN A 144 23.57 -16.72 22.21
C GLN A 144 23.35 -16.47 20.71
N TRP A 145 23.00 -17.54 20.01
CA TRP A 145 22.61 -17.49 18.60
C TRP A 145 21.11 -17.28 18.49
N HIS A 146 20.70 -16.39 17.59
CA HIS A 146 19.29 -16.11 17.34
C HIS A 146 18.88 -16.70 15.99
N ALA A 147 17.71 -17.32 15.96
CA ALA A 147 17.14 -17.87 14.75
C ALA A 147 16.96 -16.78 13.68
N ALA A 148 16.94 -17.21 12.41
CA ALA A 148 16.66 -16.31 11.30
C ALA A 148 15.27 -15.67 11.49
N GLN A 149 15.20 -14.36 11.30
CA GLN A 149 13.94 -13.63 11.27
C GLN A 149 13.86 -12.84 9.97
N SER A 150 12.65 -12.65 9.46
CA SER A 150 12.41 -11.99 8.19
C SER A 150 11.46 -10.81 8.36
N SER A 151 11.73 -9.72 7.62
CA SER A 151 10.83 -8.58 7.46
C SER A 151 10.42 -8.43 6.00
N GLU A 152 9.15 -8.08 5.78
CA GLU A 152 8.67 -7.55 4.50
C GLU A 152 9.21 -6.13 4.34
N VAL A 153 9.84 -5.84 3.20
CA VAL A 153 10.50 -4.56 2.93
C VAL A 153 9.89 -3.94 1.69
N PHE A 154 9.40 -2.72 1.81
CA PHE A 154 8.94 -1.90 0.70
C PHE A 154 9.99 -0.81 0.41
N LEU A 155 10.48 -0.75 -0.82
CA LEU A 155 11.34 0.33 -1.29
C LEU A 155 10.47 1.27 -2.13
N VAL A 156 10.44 2.54 -1.74
CA VAL A 156 9.59 3.57 -2.36
C VAL A 156 10.41 4.78 -2.80
N LEU A 157 9.88 5.63 -3.67
CA LEU A 157 10.60 6.79 -4.20
C LEU A 157 10.85 7.84 -3.12
N ASP A 158 9.83 8.12 -2.32
CA ASP A 158 9.79 9.15 -1.29
C ASP A 158 8.73 8.82 -0.23
N ALA A 159 8.55 9.70 0.76
CA ALA A 159 7.53 9.59 1.77
C ALA A 159 6.13 9.42 1.14
N PRO A 160 5.31 8.48 1.64
CA PRO A 160 3.94 8.34 1.18
C PRO A 160 3.11 9.62 1.37
N LYS A 161 2.25 9.90 0.39
CA LYS A 161 1.43 11.12 0.27
C LYS A 161 -0.03 10.83 0.62
N PRO A 162 -0.84 11.82 1.03
CA PRO A 162 -2.29 11.62 1.20
C PRO A 162 -2.94 11.06 -0.08
N PRO A 163 -3.92 10.14 0.01
CA PRO A 163 -4.52 9.61 1.23
C PRO A 163 -3.72 8.46 1.89
N GLN A 164 -2.61 8.03 1.30
CA GLN A 164 -1.77 6.92 1.78
C GLN A 164 -0.64 7.37 2.70
N SER A 165 -0.86 8.37 3.56
CA SER A 165 0.14 8.82 4.54
C SER A 165 -0.39 8.66 5.98
N PRO A 166 0.09 7.68 6.78
CA PRO A 166 0.99 6.58 6.41
C PRO A 166 0.37 5.53 5.47
N ALA A 167 1.21 4.87 4.67
CA ALA A 167 0.77 3.94 3.62
C ALA A 167 0.26 2.61 4.17
N TRP A 168 -0.72 2.03 3.48
CA TRP A 168 -1.26 0.72 3.83
C TRP A 168 -0.41 -0.40 3.23
N THR A 169 0.01 -1.35 4.06
CA THR A 169 0.85 -2.46 3.58
C THR A 169 0.22 -3.29 2.44
N PRO A 170 -1.10 -3.56 2.42
CA PRO A 170 -1.71 -4.20 1.24
C PRO A 170 -1.56 -3.39 -0.05
N VAL A 171 -1.72 -2.06 0.00
CA VAL A 171 -1.54 -1.19 -1.17
C VAL A 171 -0.09 -1.24 -1.64
N LEU A 172 0.87 -1.14 -0.72
CA LEU A 172 2.30 -1.22 -1.06
C LEU A 172 2.70 -2.56 -1.67
N ARG A 173 2.08 -3.68 -1.29
CA ARG A 173 2.35 -4.99 -1.93
C ARG A 173 2.04 -4.97 -3.42
N HIS A 174 0.95 -4.31 -3.82
CA HIS A 174 0.59 -4.13 -5.22
C HIS A 174 1.47 -3.06 -5.86
N ALA A 175 1.56 -1.88 -5.25
CA ALA A 175 2.26 -0.75 -5.83
C ALA A 175 3.76 -1.03 -6.06
N CYS A 176 4.48 -1.54 -5.06
CA CYS A 176 5.89 -1.88 -5.20
C CYS A 176 6.13 -3.08 -6.13
N SER A 177 5.17 -4.00 -6.26
CA SER A 177 5.27 -5.13 -7.18
C SER A 177 5.08 -4.69 -8.64
N TRP A 178 4.06 -3.86 -8.90
CA TRP A 178 3.74 -3.41 -10.25
C TRP A 178 4.73 -2.36 -10.74
N ALA A 179 5.19 -1.47 -9.86
CA ALA A 179 6.22 -0.47 -10.19
C ALA A 179 7.66 -0.96 -9.95
N ALA A 180 7.87 -2.27 -9.75
CA ALA A 180 9.19 -2.82 -9.46
C ALA A 180 10.22 -2.41 -10.53
N GLY A 181 11.35 -1.86 -10.11
CA GLY A 181 12.41 -1.36 -11.00
C GLY A 181 12.25 0.09 -11.49
N ALA A 182 11.16 0.78 -11.16
CA ALA A 182 11.02 2.21 -11.44
C ALA A 182 11.96 3.02 -10.55
N THR A 183 12.60 4.03 -11.14
CA THR A 183 13.56 4.94 -10.48
C THR A 183 13.03 6.38 -10.40
N THR A 184 11.94 6.67 -11.11
CA THR A 184 11.31 8.00 -11.13
C THR A 184 9.80 7.90 -10.89
N ALA A 185 9.17 9.03 -10.54
CA ALA A 185 7.73 9.11 -10.36
C ALA A 185 6.95 8.85 -11.66
N GLU A 186 7.50 9.26 -12.81
CA GLU A 186 6.89 9.04 -14.13
C GLU A 186 6.95 7.56 -14.53
N GLU A 187 8.11 6.91 -14.37
CA GLU A 187 8.24 5.47 -14.61
C GLU A 187 7.31 4.65 -13.71
N ALA A 188 7.20 5.05 -12.43
CA ALA A 188 6.28 4.42 -11.51
C ALA A 188 4.83 4.62 -11.97
N ALA A 189 4.46 5.84 -12.39
CA ALA A 189 3.13 6.15 -12.87
C ALA A 189 2.70 5.28 -14.06
N VAL A 190 3.54 5.20 -15.10
CA VAL A 190 3.33 4.34 -16.28
C VAL A 190 3.08 2.89 -15.86
N ARG A 191 3.98 2.32 -15.04
CA ARG A 191 3.90 0.92 -14.59
C ARG A 191 2.71 0.64 -13.68
N LEU A 192 2.31 1.59 -12.84
CA LEU A 192 1.14 1.45 -11.97
C LEU A 192 -0.16 1.48 -12.78
N THR A 193 -0.27 2.39 -13.75
CA THR A 193 -1.41 2.46 -14.67
C THR A 193 -1.55 1.18 -15.48
N GLU A 194 -0.46 0.71 -16.10
CA GLU A 194 -0.42 -0.58 -16.81
C GLU A 194 -0.72 -1.75 -15.89
N GLY A 195 -0.11 -1.77 -14.71
CA GLY A 195 -0.23 -2.85 -13.75
C GLY A 195 -1.66 -3.04 -13.27
N LEU A 196 -2.38 -1.92 -13.05
CA LEU A 196 -3.78 -1.89 -12.69
C LEU A 196 -4.68 -2.27 -13.87
N TYR A 197 -4.43 -1.75 -15.08
CA TYR A 197 -5.19 -2.13 -16.28
C TYR A 197 -5.08 -3.64 -16.58
N ALA A 198 -3.86 -4.18 -16.58
CA ALA A 198 -3.60 -5.57 -16.97
C ALA A 198 -4.14 -6.62 -15.97
N ARG A 199 -4.34 -6.24 -14.71
CA ARG A 199 -4.86 -7.12 -13.65
C ARG A 199 -6.31 -6.81 -13.27
N GLY A 200 -6.77 -5.63 -13.63
CA GLY A 200 -8.10 -5.15 -13.36
C GLY A 200 -9.15 -5.81 -14.22
N THR A 201 -10.37 -5.83 -13.72
CA THR A 201 -11.57 -6.14 -14.48
C THR A 201 -12.58 -5.02 -14.29
N TYR A 202 -12.76 -4.22 -15.34
CA TYR A 202 -13.79 -3.20 -15.40
C TYR A 202 -15.16 -3.88 -15.46
N ASN A 203 -16.08 -3.42 -14.62
CA ASN A 203 -17.38 -4.05 -14.45
C ASN A 203 -18.52 -3.33 -15.17
N GLY A 204 -18.26 -2.36 -16.04
CA GLY A 204 -19.33 -1.67 -16.77
C GLY A 204 -20.17 -0.71 -15.93
N GLY A 205 -19.77 -0.40 -14.70
CA GLY A 205 -20.50 0.52 -13.82
C GLY A 205 -21.57 -0.14 -12.94
N TYR A 206 -21.55 -1.47 -12.76
CA TYR A 206 -22.55 -2.16 -11.93
C TYR A 206 -22.38 -1.88 -10.44
N TRP A 207 -21.21 -2.24 -9.90
CA TRP A 207 -20.95 -2.21 -8.46
C TRP A 207 -19.77 -1.30 -8.16
N ALA A 208 -19.88 -0.54 -7.08
CA ALA A 208 -18.88 0.42 -6.65
C ALA A 208 -18.31 0.02 -5.28
N TYR A 209 -17.03 0.28 -5.09
CA TYR A 209 -16.42 0.35 -3.75
C TYR A 209 -16.31 1.82 -3.31
N THR A 210 -17.08 2.70 -3.93
CA THR A 210 -17.20 4.11 -3.57
C THR A 210 -18.59 4.43 -2.99
N SER A 211 -18.65 5.44 -2.13
CA SER A 211 -19.89 5.95 -1.54
C SER A 211 -19.81 7.46 -1.32
N SER A 212 -20.94 8.09 -0.98
CA SER A 212 -21.02 9.54 -0.73
C SER A 212 -20.46 10.38 -1.88
N SER A 213 -20.66 9.92 -3.12
CA SER A 213 -20.11 10.55 -4.32
C SER A 213 -20.77 11.91 -4.59
N SER A 214 -19.93 12.91 -4.82
CA SER A 214 -20.31 14.28 -5.16
C SER A 214 -19.26 14.87 -6.10
N ASP A 215 -19.55 16.03 -6.69
CA ASP A 215 -18.60 16.72 -7.57
C ASP A 215 -17.30 17.15 -6.86
N SER A 216 -17.27 17.21 -5.52
CA SER A 216 -16.07 17.55 -4.75
C SER A 216 -15.29 16.35 -4.22
N GLY A 217 -15.84 15.14 -4.33
CA GLY A 217 -15.14 13.91 -3.98
C GLY A 217 -16.06 12.76 -3.58
N GLU A 218 -15.46 11.69 -3.08
CA GLU A 218 -16.16 10.48 -2.62
C GLU A 218 -15.38 9.73 -1.54
N THR A 219 -16.03 8.74 -0.93
CA THR A 219 -15.40 7.80 0.00
C THR A 219 -15.06 6.50 -0.71
N PHE A 220 -13.79 6.09 -0.66
CA PHE A 220 -13.31 4.84 -1.24
C PHE A 220 -13.08 3.78 -0.17
N HIS A 221 -13.86 2.69 -0.23
CA HIS A 221 -13.83 1.56 0.70
C HIS A 221 -12.70 0.60 0.34
N LEU A 222 -11.46 1.09 0.46
CA LEU A 222 -10.25 0.43 -0.01
C LEU A 222 -10.08 -0.99 0.55
N ARG A 223 -10.41 -1.23 1.82
CA ARG A 223 -10.30 -2.59 2.40
C ARG A 223 -11.21 -3.58 1.67
N ASP A 224 -12.44 -3.17 1.41
CA ASP A 224 -13.44 -3.98 0.72
C ASP A 224 -13.05 -4.22 -0.73
N PHE A 225 -12.49 -3.19 -1.41
CA PHE A 225 -11.91 -3.30 -2.74
C PHE A 225 -10.74 -4.29 -2.79
N LEU A 226 -9.81 -4.22 -1.83
CA LEU A 226 -8.63 -5.09 -1.75
C LEU A 226 -8.95 -6.55 -1.41
N LEU A 227 -9.96 -6.78 -0.58
CA LEU A 227 -10.36 -8.13 -0.17
C LEU A 227 -11.34 -8.78 -1.13
N ASP A 228 -11.96 -8.00 -2.01
CA ASP A 228 -13.12 -8.38 -2.81
C ASP A 228 -14.06 -9.32 -2.03
N ARG A 229 -14.70 -8.79 -0.98
CA ARG A 229 -15.47 -9.58 0.00
C ARG A 229 -16.62 -10.39 -0.60
N ARG A 230 -16.91 -10.20 -1.89
CA ARG A 230 -17.89 -10.97 -2.65
C ARG A 230 -17.34 -12.33 -3.10
N ASN A 231 -16.07 -12.63 -2.82
CA ASN A 231 -15.41 -13.88 -3.20
C ASN A 231 -15.61 -14.17 -4.69
N LEU A 232 -15.28 -13.22 -5.58
CA LEU A 232 -15.11 -13.53 -7.00
C LEU A 232 -13.64 -13.94 -7.19
N PRO A 233 -13.30 -15.23 -7.09
CA PRO A 233 -11.94 -15.71 -6.76
C PRO A 233 -10.89 -15.51 -7.87
N SER A 234 -11.09 -14.61 -8.82
CA SER A 234 -10.19 -14.43 -9.97
C SER A 234 -10.11 -13.01 -10.53
N ARG A 235 -10.74 -12.01 -9.92
CA ARG A 235 -10.94 -10.70 -10.57
C ARG A 235 -10.38 -9.49 -9.85
N PHE A 236 -9.52 -9.66 -8.85
CA PHE A 236 -8.91 -8.49 -8.21
C PHE A 236 -7.87 -7.84 -9.13
N PRO A 237 -7.96 -6.51 -9.39
CA PRO A 237 -9.00 -5.58 -8.94
C PRO A 237 -10.29 -5.57 -9.78
N TYR A 238 -11.49 -5.62 -9.18
CA TYR A 238 -12.77 -5.57 -9.89
C TYR A 238 -13.50 -4.28 -9.53
N GLY A 239 -14.01 -3.50 -10.49
CA GLY A 239 -14.66 -2.23 -10.17
C GLY A 239 -15.07 -1.40 -11.39
N GLN A 240 -15.60 -0.21 -11.13
CA GLN A 240 -15.92 0.79 -12.15
C GLN A 240 -14.83 1.88 -12.27
N CYS A 241 -15.04 2.89 -13.11
CA CYS A 241 -14.01 3.91 -13.38
C CYS A 241 -13.55 4.64 -12.12
N ASN A 242 -14.46 4.93 -11.18
CA ASN A 242 -14.13 5.56 -9.91
C ASN A 242 -13.19 4.71 -9.07
N ASP A 243 -13.49 3.40 -8.93
CA ASP A 243 -12.66 2.48 -8.14
C ASP A 243 -11.24 2.38 -8.70
N PHE A 244 -11.12 2.33 -10.04
CA PHE A 244 -9.84 2.29 -10.72
C PHE A 244 -9.06 3.60 -10.50
N ALA A 245 -9.70 4.76 -10.67
CA ALA A 245 -9.06 6.05 -10.45
C ALA A 245 -8.63 6.25 -8.98
N ASP A 246 -9.49 5.93 -8.03
CA ASP A 246 -9.22 6.07 -6.59
C ASP A 246 -8.14 5.11 -6.13
N PHE A 247 -8.13 3.88 -6.65
CA PHE A 247 -7.06 2.94 -6.37
C PHE A 247 -5.75 3.35 -7.02
N LEU A 248 -5.76 3.89 -8.24
CA LEU A 248 -4.57 4.44 -8.88
C LEU A 248 -3.98 5.59 -8.05
N VAL A 249 -4.82 6.47 -7.51
CA VAL A 249 -4.40 7.50 -6.56
C VAL A 249 -3.72 6.88 -5.34
N CYS A 250 -4.30 5.82 -4.77
CA CYS A 250 -3.68 5.09 -3.66
C CYS A 250 -2.32 4.48 -4.03
N LEU A 251 -2.20 3.84 -5.19
CA LEU A 251 -0.96 3.19 -5.62
C LEU A 251 0.19 4.19 -5.74
N HIS A 252 -0.04 5.31 -6.43
CA HIS A 252 0.98 6.36 -6.64
C HIS A 252 1.38 7.03 -5.32
N THR A 253 0.39 7.42 -4.52
CA THR A 253 0.63 8.14 -3.28
C THR A 253 1.30 7.25 -2.24
N ALA A 254 1.04 5.94 -2.24
CA ALA A 254 1.71 4.97 -1.36
C ALA A 254 3.21 4.85 -1.62
N VAL A 255 3.66 4.96 -2.88
CA VAL A 255 5.09 4.86 -3.24
C VAL A 255 5.83 6.20 -3.23
N GLY A 256 5.18 7.27 -2.74
CA GLY A 256 5.75 8.62 -2.76
C GLY A 256 5.89 9.21 -4.17
N GLY A 257 5.10 8.73 -5.13
CA GLY A 257 5.06 9.23 -6.51
C GLY A 257 4.45 10.64 -6.59
N PHE A 258 3.71 10.97 -7.66
CA PHE A 258 3.10 12.30 -7.77
C PHE A 258 1.99 12.56 -6.72
N ASN A 259 1.68 13.84 -6.50
CA ASN A 259 0.37 14.23 -5.97
C ASN A 259 -0.65 14.03 -7.10
N ILE A 260 -1.15 12.81 -7.21
CA ILE A 260 -2.19 12.45 -8.18
C ILE A 260 -3.56 12.62 -7.52
N TYR A 261 -4.53 13.12 -8.29
CA TYR A 261 -5.90 13.35 -7.84
C TYR A 261 -6.87 12.60 -8.75
N ALA A 262 -8.01 12.17 -8.21
CA ALA A 262 -9.10 11.68 -9.05
C ALA A 262 -9.84 12.88 -9.65
N GLN A 263 -10.26 12.77 -10.91
CA GLN A 263 -11.07 13.78 -11.57
C GLN A 263 -12.10 13.11 -12.47
N ARG A 264 -13.30 13.70 -12.52
CA ARG A 264 -14.36 13.30 -13.44
C ARG A 264 -14.30 14.16 -14.70
N SER A 265 -14.62 13.58 -15.85
CA SER A 265 -14.78 14.28 -17.14
C SER A 265 -15.82 15.40 -17.10
N ASN A 266 -16.83 15.26 -16.24
CA ASN A 266 -17.94 16.18 -16.05
C ASN A 266 -18.65 15.91 -14.72
N SER A 267 -19.59 16.79 -14.35
CA SER A 267 -20.45 16.63 -13.16
C SER A 267 -21.18 15.29 -13.14
N TYR A 268 -21.39 14.76 -11.93
CA TYR A 268 -22.19 13.56 -11.68
C TYR A 268 -23.61 13.68 -12.27
N TRP A 269 -24.13 14.91 -12.34
CA TRP A 269 -25.47 15.23 -12.85
C TRP A 269 -25.49 15.69 -14.31
N SER A 270 -24.35 15.60 -14.99
CA SER A 270 -24.25 15.96 -16.41
C SER A 270 -25.06 15.01 -17.27
N PRO A 271 -25.62 15.49 -18.40
CA PRO A 271 -26.21 14.61 -19.41
C PRO A 271 -25.24 13.57 -19.95
N GLY A 272 -23.92 13.81 -19.92
CA GLY A 272 -22.92 12.83 -20.34
C GLY A 272 -22.54 12.88 -21.82
N PHE A 273 -21.87 11.82 -22.29
CA PHE A 273 -21.33 11.73 -23.65
C PHE A 273 -21.23 10.28 -24.14
N TYR A 274 -21.24 10.11 -25.47
CA TYR A 274 -20.81 8.88 -26.13
C TYR A 274 -19.29 8.89 -26.27
N PHE A 275 -18.65 7.78 -25.94
CA PHE A 275 -17.20 7.60 -26.09
C PHE A 275 -16.85 6.90 -27.41
N ASN A 276 -15.66 7.18 -27.94
CA ASN A 276 -15.06 6.40 -29.03
C ASN A 276 -14.75 4.98 -28.56
N THR A 277 -14.48 4.03 -29.46
CA THR A 277 -14.24 2.63 -29.07
C THR A 277 -13.14 2.51 -28.00
N LEU A 278 -13.50 1.93 -26.86
CA LEU A 278 -12.61 1.69 -25.73
C LEU A 278 -12.37 0.20 -25.56
N ASP A 279 -11.23 -0.17 -25.00
CA ASP A 279 -10.91 -1.52 -24.54
C ASP A 279 -10.81 -1.49 -23.00
N PRO A 280 -11.91 -1.78 -22.28
CA PRO A 280 -11.94 -1.74 -20.82
C PRO A 280 -10.99 -2.77 -20.21
N ALA A 281 -10.43 -2.47 -19.04
CA ALA A 281 -9.60 -3.42 -18.32
C ALA A 281 -10.32 -4.77 -18.12
N GLY A 282 -9.63 -5.88 -18.36
CA GLY A 282 -10.18 -7.23 -18.24
C GLY A 282 -10.69 -7.82 -19.56
N SER A 283 -11.71 -8.68 -19.49
CA SER A 283 -12.11 -9.55 -20.62
C SER A 283 -13.37 -9.11 -21.37
N LEU A 284 -13.84 -7.87 -21.18
CA LEU A 284 -15.04 -7.37 -21.88
C LEU A 284 -14.78 -7.12 -23.38
N GLY A 285 -13.53 -6.87 -23.76
CA GLY A 285 -13.13 -6.54 -25.11
C GLY A 285 -13.61 -5.14 -25.57
N PRO A 286 -13.26 -4.75 -26.81
CA PRO A 286 -13.60 -3.44 -27.34
C PRO A 286 -15.11 -3.14 -27.33
N THR A 287 -15.47 -1.95 -26.89
CA THR A 287 -16.87 -1.52 -26.75
C THR A 287 -17.06 -0.03 -27.07
N THR A 288 -18.29 0.32 -27.43
CA THR A 288 -18.77 1.69 -27.61
C THR A 288 -20.03 1.88 -26.79
N GLY A 289 -20.25 3.08 -26.26
CA GLY A 289 -21.39 3.33 -25.41
C GLY A 289 -21.45 4.77 -24.95
N GLY A 290 -22.12 4.97 -23.83
CA GLY A 290 -22.30 6.28 -23.22
C GLY A 290 -21.96 6.26 -21.74
N TRP A 291 -21.43 7.37 -21.27
CA TRP A 291 -21.15 7.61 -19.86
C TRP A 291 -21.80 8.90 -19.41
N ASN A 292 -22.41 8.87 -18.23
CA ASN A 292 -22.80 10.10 -17.55
C ASN A 292 -21.55 10.90 -17.23
N TYR A 293 -20.50 10.25 -16.70
CA TYR A 293 -19.16 10.78 -16.52
C TYR A 293 -18.14 9.63 -16.55
N HIS A 294 -16.86 9.95 -16.71
CA HIS A 294 -15.74 9.03 -16.54
C HIS A 294 -14.74 9.58 -15.53
N GLN A 295 -14.21 8.74 -14.64
CA GLN A 295 -13.25 9.15 -13.63
C GLN A 295 -11.86 8.56 -13.92
N PHE A 296 -10.83 9.40 -13.81
CA PHE A 296 -9.43 9.08 -14.08
C PHE A 296 -8.50 9.81 -13.11
N GLY A 297 -7.23 9.41 -13.04
CA GLY A 297 -6.21 10.11 -12.28
C GLY A 297 -5.64 11.31 -13.05
N ILE A 298 -5.29 12.39 -12.36
CA ILE A 298 -4.61 13.55 -12.95
C ILE A 298 -3.40 14.01 -12.15
N VAL A 299 -2.39 14.51 -12.87
CA VAL A 299 -1.26 15.28 -12.33
C VAL A 299 -1.20 16.59 -13.12
N GLY A 300 -1.65 17.69 -12.52
CA GLY A 300 -1.90 18.92 -13.27
C GLY A 300 -2.99 18.69 -14.32
N THR A 301 -2.66 18.81 -15.60
CA THR A 301 -3.57 18.49 -16.71
C THR A 301 -3.25 17.15 -17.40
N ALA A 302 -2.25 16.40 -16.92
CA ALA A 302 -1.90 15.11 -17.49
C ALA A 302 -2.81 14.00 -16.92
N VAL A 303 -3.41 13.19 -17.79
CA VAL A 303 -4.36 12.12 -17.47
C VAL A 303 -3.67 10.77 -17.37
N TRP A 304 -4.05 10.02 -16.35
CA TRP A 304 -3.65 8.64 -16.08
C TRP A 304 -4.91 7.79 -15.91
N ASP A 305 -5.17 6.91 -16.87
CA ASP A 305 -6.40 6.11 -16.90
C ASP A 305 -6.06 4.63 -17.03
N SER A 306 -6.34 3.88 -15.97
CA SER A 306 -6.18 2.43 -15.91
C SER A 306 -7.48 1.67 -16.13
N ALA A 307 -8.62 2.35 -16.29
CA ALA A 307 -9.92 1.71 -16.43
C ALA A 307 -10.17 1.24 -17.87
N ALA A 308 -9.65 1.96 -18.86
CA ALA A 308 -9.80 1.62 -20.27
C ALA A 308 -8.65 2.16 -21.13
N ALA A 309 -8.25 1.38 -22.13
CA ALA A 309 -7.44 1.86 -23.24
C ALA A 309 -8.35 2.42 -24.34
N ILE A 310 -7.85 3.37 -25.13
CA ILE A 310 -8.56 3.88 -26.31
C ILE A 310 -8.08 3.08 -27.52
N VAL A 311 -9.00 2.41 -28.23
CA VAL A 311 -8.66 1.55 -29.36
C VAL A 311 -7.96 2.39 -30.44
N GLY A 312 -6.78 1.93 -30.87
CA GLY A 312 -5.92 2.63 -31.83
C GLY A 312 -4.94 3.63 -31.21
N TYR A 313 -5.05 3.95 -29.91
CA TYR A 313 -4.17 4.91 -29.24
C TYR A 313 -3.48 4.37 -27.97
N GLY A 314 -4.01 3.30 -27.36
CA GLY A 314 -3.44 2.67 -26.17
C GLY A 314 -3.92 3.30 -24.85
N LEU A 315 -3.17 3.07 -23.78
CA LEU A 315 -3.50 3.57 -22.44
C LEU A 315 -3.18 5.07 -22.30
N PRO A 316 -4.09 5.87 -21.72
CA PRO A 316 -3.80 7.24 -21.32
C PRO A 316 -2.80 7.28 -20.15
N GLN A 317 -1.54 7.57 -20.47
CA GLN A 317 -0.44 7.65 -19.52
C GLN A 317 0.26 9.01 -19.69
N GLY A 318 -0.13 9.98 -18.87
CA GLY A 318 0.40 11.34 -18.94
C GLY A 318 -0.14 12.17 -20.13
N TRP A 319 -1.29 11.80 -20.71
CA TRP A 319 -1.85 12.53 -21.85
C TRP A 319 -2.44 13.87 -21.43
N GLU A 320 -2.21 14.92 -22.20
CA GLU A 320 -2.82 16.23 -21.95
C GLU A 320 -4.35 16.11 -22.03
N ARG A 321 -5.04 16.46 -20.93
CA ARG A 321 -6.47 16.20 -20.72
C ARG A 321 -7.35 16.77 -21.82
N ASP A 322 -7.17 18.04 -22.16
CA ASP A 322 -8.14 18.81 -22.94
C ASP A 322 -7.83 18.77 -24.43
N THR A 323 -6.54 18.65 -24.79
CA THR A 323 -6.03 18.68 -26.16
C THR A 323 -5.72 17.30 -26.74
N THR A 324 -5.50 16.28 -25.89
CA THR A 324 -5.17 14.92 -26.33
C THR A 324 -6.19 13.89 -25.88
N TYR A 325 -6.45 13.80 -24.57
CA TYR A 325 -7.30 12.75 -24.02
C TYR A 325 -8.77 12.94 -24.40
N LYS A 326 -9.33 14.13 -24.16
CA LYS A 326 -10.72 14.48 -24.51
C LYS A 326 -11.09 14.15 -25.96
N PRO A 327 -10.38 14.63 -27.01
CA PRO A 327 -10.78 14.36 -28.40
C PRO A 327 -10.65 12.88 -28.79
N ARG A 328 -9.80 12.12 -28.10
CA ARG A 328 -9.68 10.66 -28.31
C ARG A 328 -10.74 9.88 -27.55
N LEU A 329 -11.17 10.37 -26.38
CA LEU A 329 -12.19 9.73 -25.56
C LEU A 329 -13.60 10.02 -26.07
N VAL A 330 -13.94 11.28 -26.31
CA VAL A 330 -15.30 11.72 -26.59
C VAL A 330 -15.61 11.58 -28.08
N ASN A 331 -16.68 10.86 -28.40
CA ASN A 331 -17.23 10.80 -29.75
C ASN A 331 -18.19 11.97 -30.01
N ARG A 332 -19.22 12.10 -29.15
CA ARG A 332 -20.20 13.19 -29.19
C ARG A 332 -20.90 13.34 -27.84
N TYR A 333 -21.35 14.53 -27.48
CA TYR A 333 -22.12 14.76 -26.26
C TYR A 333 -23.58 14.32 -26.40
N PHE A 334 -24.21 13.95 -25.28
CA PHE A 334 -25.67 13.88 -25.23
C PHE A 334 -26.24 15.31 -25.33
N SER A 335 -27.56 15.45 -25.57
CA SER A 335 -28.18 16.78 -25.63
C SER A 335 -27.94 17.55 -24.34
N GLY A 336 -27.26 18.69 -24.42
CA GLY A 336 -26.87 19.52 -23.28
C GLY A 336 -25.61 19.05 -22.52
N GLY A 337 -24.94 17.98 -22.98
CA GLY A 337 -23.68 17.53 -22.40
C GLY A 337 -22.52 18.43 -22.79
N ALA A 338 -21.55 18.57 -21.87
CA ALA A 338 -20.32 19.31 -22.10
C ALA A 338 -19.15 18.65 -21.36
N TRP A 339 -17.93 18.91 -21.85
CA TRP A 339 -16.70 18.59 -21.11
C TRP A 339 -16.44 19.68 -20.09
N THR A 340 -16.72 19.36 -18.84
CA THR A 340 -16.55 20.27 -17.71
C THR A 340 -15.93 19.51 -16.55
N PRO A 341 -14.63 19.15 -16.62
CA PRO A 341 -14.00 18.30 -15.63
C PRO A 341 -14.21 18.81 -14.22
N THR A 342 -14.64 17.94 -13.31
CA THR A 342 -15.05 18.33 -11.97
C THR A 342 -14.44 17.47 -10.86
N PRO A 343 -13.97 18.10 -9.76
CA PRO A 343 -13.63 19.53 -9.70
C PRO A 343 -12.44 19.78 -10.66
N ALA A 344 -12.23 21.01 -11.13
CA ALA A 344 -11.22 21.29 -12.16
C ALA A 344 -9.78 20.89 -11.75
N SER A 345 -9.50 20.89 -10.44
CA SER A 345 -8.23 20.47 -9.83
C SER A 345 -8.15 18.99 -9.48
N GLY A 346 -9.24 18.23 -9.64
CA GLY A 346 -9.39 16.90 -9.05
C GLY A 346 -9.55 16.94 -7.52
N PHE A 347 -9.78 15.77 -6.94
CA PHE A 347 -9.97 15.55 -5.51
C PHE A 347 -9.15 14.35 -5.01
N LEU A 348 -8.91 14.30 -3.69
CA LEU A 348 -8.40 13.09 -3.04
C LEU A 348 -9.59 12.30 -2.49
N PRO A 349 -9.72 11.00 -2.80
CA PRO A 349 -10.78 10.20 -2.23
C PRO A 349 -10.58 10.05 -0.72
N ARG A 350 -11.67 10.06 0.05
CA ARG A 350 -11.63 9.69 1.47
C ARG A 350 -11.47 8.16 1.56
N VAL A 351 -10.27 7.69 1.85
CA VAL A 351 -9.99 6.26 1.98
C VAL A 351 -10.40 5.74 3.36
N THR A 352 -11.16 4.64 3.41
CA THR A 352 -11.65 4.04 4.65
C THR A 352 -11.49 2.51 4.69
N THR A 353 -11.40 1.96 5.91
CA THR A 353 -11.52 0.50 6.14
C THR A 353 -12.95 0.04 6.38
N ASP A 354 -13.88 0.98 6.53
CA ASP A 354 -15.28 0.67 6.82
C ASP A 354 -15.90 -0.08 5.64
N PRO A 355 -16.82 -1.02 5.90
CA PRO A 355 -17.51 -1.75 4.83
C PRO A 355 -18.17 -0.80 3.83
N GLY A 356 -18.08 -1.16 2.55
CA GLY A 356 -18.75 -0.44 1.46
C GLY A 356 -20.27 -0.63 1.46
N PRO A 357 -21.01 0.26 0.77
CA PRO A 357 -22.46 0.17 0.67
C PRO A 357 -22.94 -1.02 -0.17
N TYR A 358 -22.08 -1.54 -1.05
CA TYR A 358 -22.35 -2.51 -2.14
C TYR A 358 -23.62 -2.24 -2.93
#